data_AF-A0A645DJ54-F1
#
_entry.id   AF-A0A645DJ54-F1
#
_cell.length_a   1.000
_cell.length_b   1.000
_cell.length_c   1.000
_cell.angle_alpha   90.00
_cell.angle_beta   90.00
_cell.angle_gamma   90.00
#
_symmetry.space_group_name_H-M   'P 1'
#
loop_
_entity.id
_entity.type
_entity.pdbx_description
1 polymer ?
#
loop_
_entity_poly.entity_id
_entity_poly.type
_entity_poly.pdbx_seq_one_letter_code
_entity_poly.pdbx_strand_id
1 'polypeptide(L)'
;MNKAWCKANQYEEDEQLVEELCAVRRCFNNFVPLGLEGGLLRLDGRIIAFTMGDKLNSNTYDIHIEKAFGEIQGAYQMINREFAVLIQDRHPEIIYFNREEDMGYEGLRKAKLSYHPVKMEEKFWAKFIH
;
A
#
# COMPACT_ATOMS: atom_id res chain seq x y z
N MET A 1 2.60 -3.06 14.96
CA MET A 1 3.56 -2.55 13.97
C MET A 1 3.25 -1.13 13.52
N ASN A 2 2.05 -0.84 12.97
CA ASN A 2 1.70 0.50 12.45
C ASN A 2 2.03 1.66 13.41
N LYS A 3 1.66 1.57 14.70
CA LYS A 3 2.04 2.59 15.70
C LYS A 3 3.57 2.80 15.84
N ALA A 4 4.35 1.73 15.78
CA ALA A 4 5.81 1.80 15.85
C ALA A 4 6.40 2.41 14.57
N TRP A 5 5.81 2.10 13.42
CA TRP A 5 6.15 2.73 12.14
C TRP A 5 5.85 4.23 12.16
N CYS A 6 4.67 4.64 12.65
CA CYS A 6 4.32 6.05 12.80
C CYS A 6 5.30 6.80 13.70
N LYS A 7 5.66 6.22 14.85
CA LYS A 7 6.65 6.80 15.77
C LYS A 7 8.04 6.99 15.12
N ALA A 8 8.47 6.03 14.30
CA ALA A 8 9.75 6.12 13.59
C ALA A 8 9.77 7.20 12.50
N ASN A 9 8.60 7.57 11.96
CA ASN A 9 8.44 8.54 10.88
C ASN A 9 7.87 9.90 11.36
N GLN A 10 7.94 10.20 12.66
CA GLN A 10 7.58 11.51 13.24
C GLN A 10 6.17 12.03 12.87
N TYR A 11 5.17 11.14 12.89
CA TYR A 11 3.81 11.42 12.40
C TYR A 11 3.01 12.53 13.10
N GLU A 12 3.41 12.98 14.31
CA GLU A 12 2.57 13.87 15.13
C GLU A 12 2.48 15.30 14.59
N GLU A 13 3.34 15.67 13.64
CA GLU A 13 3.39 17.02 13.03
C GLU A 13 2.84 17.04 11.59
N ASP A 14 2.38 15.90 11.05
CA ASP A 14 1.91 15.75 9.68
C ASP A 14 0.43 15.31 9.63
N GLU A 15 -0.45 16.23 9.23
CA GLU A 15 -1.90 16.01 9.13
C GLU A 15 -2.25 14.84 8.19
N GLN A 16 -1.49 14.64 7.11
CA GLN A 16 -1.73 13.53 6.17
C GLN A 16 -1.41 12.18 6.81
N LEU A 17 -0.33 12.09 7.59
CA LEU A 17 0.02 10.86 8.30
C LEU A 17 -1.00 10.53 9.41
N VAL A 18 -1.65 11.53 9.98
CA VAL A 18 -2.76 11.34 10.94
C VAL A 18 -4.01 10.79 10.24
N GLU A 19 -4.37 11.33 9.08
CA GLU A 19 -5.48 10.80 8.27
C GLU A 19 -5.20 9.36 7.82
N GLU A 20 -3.98 9.08 7.36
CA GLU A 20 -3.55 7.75 6.96
C GLU A 20 -3.62 6.77 8.15
N LEU A 21 -3.21 7.17 9.35
CA LEU A 21 -3.33 6.37 10.56
C LEU A 21 -4.81 6.01 10.85
N CYS A 22 -5.72 6.96 10.65
CA CYS A 22 -7.15 6.74 10.79
C CYS A 22 -7.66 5.74 9.74
N ALA A 23 -7.26 5.91 8.47
CA ALA A 23 -7.62 5.02 7.38
C ALA A 23 -7.13 3.58 7.62
N VAL A 24 -5.86 3.40 7.99
CA VAL A 24 -5.29 2.10 8.34
C VAL A 24 -6.05 1.43 9.49
N ARG A 25 -6.39 2.20 10.53
CA ARG A 25 -7.18 1.68 11.66
C ARG A 25 -8.58 1.24 11.23
N ARG A 26 -9.24 2.00 10.36
CA ARG A 26 -10.56 1.65 9.82
C ARG A 26 -10.49 0.38 8.97
N CYS A 27 -9.45 0.24 8.15
CA CYS A 27 -9.21 -0.98 7.35
C CYS A 27 -9.04 -2.20 8.26
N PHE A 28 -8.20 -2.13 9.30
CA PHE A 28 -8.06 -3.23 10.25
C PHE A 28 -9.37 -3.57 10.98
N ASN A 29 -10.12 -2.57 11.42
CA ASN A 29 -11.38 -2.78 12.15
C ASN A 29 -12.48 -3.39 11.28
N ASN A 30 -12.42 -3.19 9.96
CA ASN A 30 -13.44 -3.64 9.01
C ASN A 30 -12.84 -4.55 7.94
N PHE A 31 -11.75 -5.25 8.24
CA PHE A 31 -10.97 -6.00 7.27
C PHE A 31 -11.81 -7.01 6.49
N VAL A 32 -12.59 -7.83 7.20
CA VAL A 32 -13.47 -8.84 6.59
C VAL A 32 -14.70 -8.20 5.92
N PRO A 33 -15.45 -7.27 6.55
CA PRO A 33 -16.57 -6.59 5.89
C PRO A 33 -16.22 -5.84 4.60
N LEU A 34 -15.01 -5.29 4.51
CA LEU A 34 -14.51 -4.61 3.31
C LEU A 34 -13.98 -5.58 2.26
N GLY A 35 -13.89 -6.88 2.56
CA GLY A 35 -13.32 -7.87 1.64
C GLY A 35 -11.82 -7.71 1.44
N LEU A 36 -11.11 -7.07 2.38
CA LEU A 36 -9.68 -6.87 2.28
C LEU A 36 -8.93 -8.19 2.37
N GLU A 37 -7.85 -8.29 1.61
CA GLU A 37 -6.80 -9.29 1.80
C GLU A 37 -5.50 -8.60 2.17
N GLY A 38 -4.59 -9.34 2.80
CA GLY A 38 -3.36 -8.75 3.32
C GLY A 38 -2.30 -9.79 3.64
N GLY A 39 -1.08 -9.29 3.81
CA GLY A 39 0.10 -10.07 4.14
C GLY A 39 0.90 -9.41 5.26
N LEU A 40 1.70 -10.22 5.95
CA LEU A 40 2.67 -9.74 6.93
C LEU A 40 3.99 -10.49 6.77
N LEU A 41 5.11 -9.80 6.97
CA LEU A 41 6.43 -10.41 7.06
C LEU A 41 6.89 -10.45 8.50
N ARG A 42 7.57 -11.56 8.85
CA ARG A 42 8.24 -11.71 10.13
C ARG A 42 9.73 -11.97 9.94
N LEU A 43 10.52 -11.34 10.81
CA LEU A 43 11.94 -11.64 11.01
C LEU A 43 12.10 -11.96 12.50
N ASP A 44 12.62 -13.16 12.80
CA ASP A 44 12.79 -13.66 14.18
C ASP A 44 11.52 -13.54 15.03
N GLY A 45 10.38 -13.88 14.44
CA GLY A 45 9.06 -13.82 15.08
C GLY A 45 8.45 -12.41 15.19
N ARG A 46 9.22 -11.34 14.97
CA ARG A 46 8.73 -9.95 14.98
C ARG A 46 8.13 -9.57 13.63
N ILE A 47 6.97 -8.91 13.64
CA ILE A 47 6.37 -8.36 12.42
C ILE A 47 7.19 -7.15 11.96
N ILE A 48 7.68 -7.19 10.73
CA ILE A 48 8.56 -6.16 10.14
C ILE A 48 7.94 -5.41 8.96
N ALA A 49 6.93 -6.00 8.33
CA ALA A 49 6.17 -5.38 7.26
C ALA A 49 4.74 -5.92 7.23
N PHE A 50 3.80 -5.12 6.71
CA PHE A 50 2.46 -5.57 6.35
C PHE A 50 1.95 -4.83 5.13
N THR A 51 0.98 -5.44 4.46
CA THR A 51 0.25 -4.82 3.36
C THR A 51 -1.21 -5.30 3.35
N MET A 52 -2.11 -4.50 2.78
CA MET A 52 -3.48 -4.90 2.51
C MET A 52 -4.06 -4.12 1.33
N GLY A 53 -5.07 -4.70 0.71
CA GLY A 53 -5.77 -4.15 -0.44
C GLY A 53 -6.98 -5.00 -0.82
N ASP A 54 -7.61 -4.70 -1.95
CA ASP A 54 -8.73 -5.44 -2.52
C ASP A 54 -8.74 -5.45 -4.05
N LYS A 55 -9.72 -6.14 -4.63
CA LYS A 55 -9.97 -6.08 -6.08
C LYS A 55 -10.65 -4.76 -6.42
N LEU A 56 -9.98 -3.97 -7.25
CA LEU A 56 -10.56 -2.75 -7.81
C LEU A 56 -11.61 -3.05 -8.88
N ASN A 57 -11.33 -4.02 -9.75
CA ASN A 57 -12.21 -4.45 -10.83
C ASN A 57 -11.87 -5.88 -11.29
N SER A 58 -12.38 -6.30 -12.45
CA SER A 58 -12.24 -7.66 -12.98
C SER A 58 -10.80 -8.10 -13.31
N ASN A 59 -9.85 -7.18 -13.44
CA ASN A 59 -8.45 -7.52 -13.79
C ASN A 59 -7.39 -6.67 -13.05
N THR A 60 -7.81 -5.84 -12.10
CA THR A 60 -6.93 -4.92 -11.37
C THR A 60 -7.11 -5.09 -9.88
N TYR A 61 -6.01 -5.26 -9.16
CA TYR A 61 -5.95 -5.29 -7.72
C TYR A 61 -5.32 -3.99 -7.20
N ASP A 62 -5.88 -3.41 -6.13
CA ASP A 62 -5.36 -2.17 -5.54
C ASP A 62 -4.68 -2.46 -4.20
N ILE A 63 -3.45 -1.95 -4.04
CA ILE A 63 -2.66 -2.09 -2.82
C ILE A 63 -2.74 -0.77 -2.06
N HIS A 64 -3.71 -0.66 -1.16
CA HIS A 64 -3.96 0.57 -0.40
C HIS A 64 -2.86 0.88 0.61
N ILE A 65 -2.35 -0.15 1.29
CA ILE A 65 -1.41 0.05 2.39
C ILE A 65 -0.23 -0.89 2.21
N GLU A 66 0.97 -0.34 2.27
CA GLU A 66 2.22 -1.09 2.31
C GLU A 66 3.15 -0.39 3.30
N LYS A 67 3.49 -1.06 4.40
CA LYS A 67 4.38 -0.52 5.42
C LYS A 67 5.45 -1.52 5.79
N ALA A 68 6.68 -1.04 5.92
CA ALA A 68 7.79 -1.80 6.45
C ALA A 68 8.74 -0.92 7.27
N PHE A 69 9.53 -1.54 8.12
CA PHE A 69 10.63 -0.87 8.83
C PHE A 69 11.79 -0.59 7.88
N GLY A 70 12.09 0.69 7.65
CA GLY A 70 13.08 1.15 6.66
C GLY A 70 14.52 0.79 7.01
N GLU A 71 14.80 0.52 8.29
CA GLU A 71 16.09 0.02 8.77
C GLU A 71 16.37 -1.43 8.34
N ILE A 72 15.34 -2.17 7.89
CA ILE A 72 15.47 -3.55 7.40
C ILE A 72 15.55 -3.50 5.88
N GLN A 73 16.78 -3.57 5.37
CA GLN A 73 17.03 -3.58 3.93
C GLN A 73 16.27 -4.74 3.25
N GLY A 74 15.49 -4.41 2.22
CA GLY A 74 14.71 -5.39 1.47
C GLY A 74 13.29 -5.63 2.01
N ALA A 75 12.91 -5.09 3.17
CA ALA A 75 11.60 -5.40 3.77
C ALA A 75 10.42 -4.92 2.91
N TYR A 76 10.51 -3.71 2.33
CA TYR A 76 9.50 -3.19 1.38
C TYR A 76 9.45 -4.02 0.10
N GLN A 77 10.61 -4.38 -0.46
CA GLN A 77 10.69 -5.17 -1.69
C GLN A 77 10.10 -6.57 -1.50
N MET A 78 10.38 -7.17 -0.35
CA MET A 78 9.88 -8.51 -0.02
C MET A 78 8.38 -8.50 0.19
N ILE A 79 7.82 -7.58 1.01
CA ILE A 79 6.37 -7.58 1.25
C ILE A 79 5.61 -7.32 -0.04
N ASN A 80 6.13 -6.44 -0.90
CA ASN A 80 5.55 -6.14 -2.19
C ASN A 80 5.51 -7.39 -3.10
N ARG A 81 6.66 -8.07 -3.26
CA ARG A 81 6.78 -9.26 -4.09
C ARG A 81 5.88 -10.40 -3.60
N GLU A 82 5.99 -10.75 -2.32
CA GLU A 82 5.27 -11.89 -1.76
C GLU A 82 3.76 -11.68 -1.78
N PHE A 83 3.30 -10.44 -1.55
CA PHE A 83 1.88 -10.14 -1.65
C PHE A 83 1.38 -10.18 -3.09
N ALA A 84 2.14 -9.67 -4.06
CA ALA A 84 1.78 -9.77 -5.47
C ALA A 84 1.67 -11.24 -5.93
N VAL A 85 2.61 -12.10 -5.52
CA VAL A 85 2.55 -13.55 -5.80
C VAL A 85 1.31 -14.17 -5.18
N LEU A 86 1.03 -13.89 -3.90
CA LEU A 86 -0.16 -14.40 -3.21
C LEU A 86 -1.46 -14.01 -3.91
N ILE A 87 -1.57 -12.76 -4.36
CA ILE A 87 -2.75 -12.26 -5.07
C ILE A 87 -2.89 -12.92 -6.44
N GLN A 88 -1.80 -13.08 -7.20
CA GLN A 88 -1.85 -13.79 -8.49
C GLN A 88 -2.27 -15.26 -8.34
N ASP A 89 -1.78 -15.94 -7.30
CA ASP A 89 -2.16 -17.34 -7.04
C ASP A 89 -3.66 -17.49 -6.70
N ARG A 90 -4.23 -16.51 -5.99
CA ARG A 90 -5.64 -16.53 -5.59
C ARG A 90 -6.59 -16.03 -6.68
N HIS A 91 -6.12 -15.06 -7.46
CA HIS A 91 -6.91 -14.33 -8.45
C HIS A 91 -6.14 -14.25 -9.78
N PRO A 92 -6.05 -15.37 -10.51
CA PRO A 92 -5.26 -15.45 -11.75
C PRO A 92 -5.78 -14.53 -12.87
N GLU A 93 -6.99 -14.00 -12.74
CA GLU A 93 -7.54 -12.98 -13.64
C GLU A 93 -6.96 -11.57 -13.44
N ILE A 94 -6.25 -11.34 -12.33
CA ILE A 94 -5.59 -10.06 -12.05
C ILE A 94 -4.35 -9.92 -12.94
N ILE A 95 -4.36 -8.87 -13.75
CA ILE A 95 -3.28 -8.52 -14.68
C ILE A 95 -2.51 -7.31 -14.17
N TYR A 96 -3.20 -6.40 -13.48
CA TYR A 96 -2.65 -5.12 -13.05
C TYR A 96 -2.67 -4.98 -11.53
N PHE A 97 -1.60 -4.40 -10.99
CA PHE A 97 -1.54 -3.95 -9.61
C PHE A 97 -1.50 -2.43 -9.60
N ASN A 98 -2.54 -1.82 -9.08
CA ASN A 98 -2.53 -0.41 -8.71
C ASN A 98 -1.84 -0.30 -7.35
N ARG A 99 -0.86 0.60 -7.25
CA ARG A 99 -0.10 0.88 -6.01
C ARG A 99 -0.31 2.32 -5.55
N GLU A 100 -1.40 2.95 -5.97
CA GLU A 100 -1.80 4.33 -5.67
C GLU A 100 -0.76 5.39 -6.09
N GLU A 101 -0.88 6.61 -5.57
CA GLU A 101 -0.11 7.79 -6.00
C GLU A 101 1.16 8.05 -5.18
N ASP A 102 2.08 8.84 -5.73
CA ASP A 102 3.33 9.23 -5.06
C ASP A 102 3.20 10.49 -4.19
N MET A 103 2.01 11.10 -4.15
CA MET A 103 1.69 12.32 -3.40
C MET A 103 2.63 13.51 -3.68
N GLY A 104 3.36 13.48 -4.80
CA GLY A 104 4.37 14.49 -5.12
C GLY A 104 5.71 14.31 -4.41
N TYR A 105 5.91 13.27 -3.61
CA TYR A 105 7.19 13.00 -2.95
C TYR A 105 8.16 12.33 -3.93
N GLU A 106 9.28 12.98 -4.25
CA GLU A 106 10.26 12.49 -5.23
C GLU A 106 10.81 11.10 -4.86
N GLY A 107 11.11 10.88 -3.58
CA GLY A 107 11.57 9.57 -3.10
C GLY A 107 10.55 8.47 -3.32
N LEU A 108 9.27 8.75 -3.08
CA LEU A 108 8.18 7.80 -3.31
C LEU A 108 7.97 7.56 -4.80
N ARG A 109 8.03 8.61 -5.63
CA ARG A 109 7.93 8.47 -7.08
C ARG A 109 9.07 7.61 -7.64
N LYS A 110 10.30 7.83 -7.20
CA LYS A 110 11.46 6.99 -7.57
C LYS A 110 11.27 5.54 -7.16
N ALA A 111 10.74 5.29 -5.95
CA ALA A 111 10.44 3.95 -5.47
C ALA A 111 9.34 3.25 -6.29
N LYS A 112 8.33 3.97 -6.78
CA LYS A 112 7.30 3.38 -7.65
C LYS A 112 7.81 3.12 -9.07
N LEU A 113 8.56 4.06 -9.63
CA LEU A 113 9.15 3.93 -10.97
C LEU A 113 10.17 2.78 -11.07
N SER A 114 10.85 2.42 -9.97
CA SER A 114 11.81 1.31 -9.97
C SER A 114 11.18 -0.07 -10.19
N TYR A 115 9.85 -0.19 -10.05
CA TYR A 115 9.10 -1.40 -10.40
C TYR A 115 8.64 -1.42 -11.87
N HIS A 116 9.10 -0.47 -12.69
CA HIS A 116 8.79 -0.38 -14.12
C HIS A 116 7.27 -0.44 -14.40
N PRO A 117 6.47 0.51 -13.86
CA PRO A 117 5.03 0.50 -14.04
C PRO A 117 4.69 0.58 -15.53
N VAL A 118 3.75 -0.27 -15.97
CA VAL A 118 3.24 -0.26 -17.35
C VAL A 118 2.56 1.08 -17.66
N LYS A 119 1.98 1.72 -16.65
CA LYS A 119 1.33 3.02 -16.78
C LYS A 119 1.39 3.82 -15.47
N MET A 120 1.55 5.14 -15.61
CA MET A 120 1.28 6.12 -14.55
C MET A 120 -0.05 6.80 -14.91
N GLU A 121 -1.10 6.55 -14.13
CA GLU A 121 -2.43 7.08 -14.40
C GLU A 121 -2.51 8.58 -14.10
N GLU A 122 -2.99 9.36 -15.06
CA GLU A 122 -3.27 10.79 -14.88
C GLU A 122 -4.71 10.98 -14.37
N LYS A 123 -4.86 11.77 -13.30
CA LYS A 123 -6.17 12.10 -12.71
C LYS A 123 -6.47 13.58 -12.98
N PHE A 124 -7.70 13.88 -13.39
CA PHE A 124 -8.13 15.24 -13.76
C PHE A 124 -9.31 15.70 -12.92
N TRP A 125 -9.37 17.00 -12.65
CA TRP A 125 -10.55 17.64 -12.06
C TRP A 125 -11.46 18.16 -13.17
N ALA A 126 -12.72 17.73 -13.16
CA ALA A 126 -13.74 18.23 -14.09
C ALA A 126 -14.69 19.19 -13.37
N LYS A 127 -14.95 20.35 -13.98
CA LYS A 127 -15.94 21.31 -13.50
C LYS A 127 -17.02 21.49 -14.55
N PHE A 128 -18.27 21.21 -14.18
CA PHE A 128 -19.41 21.53 -15.02
C PHE A 128 -19.65 23.05 -14.99
N ILE A 129 -19.78 23.67 -16.17
CA ILE A 129 -20.02 25.10 -16.32
C ILE A 129 -21.43 25.28 -16.89
N HIS A 130 -22.32 25.91 -16.13
CA HIS A 130 -23.64 26.38 -16.57
C HIS A 130 -23.55 27.82 -17.07
#